data_AF-A0A428NQ02-F1
#
_entry.id   AF-A0A428NQ02-F1
#
_cell.length_a   1.000
_cell.length_b   1.000
_cell.length_c   1.000
_cell.angle_alpha   90.00
_cell.angle_beta   90.00
_cell.angle_gamma   90.00
#
_symmetry.space_group_name_H-M   'P 1'
#
loop_
_entity.id
_entity.type
_entity.pdbx_description
1 polymer ?
#
loop_
_entity_poly.entity_id
_entity_poly.type
_entity_poly.pdbx_seq_one_letter_code
_entity_poly.pdbx_strand_id
1 'polypeptide(L)'
;MASDSKPEGSMLWGGLDPLMVKYNESIFFDRVLYKQDILGSIAFARANAKSGIITQEEFEKIREGLLEVQKEWETDSFTIISGVDEDIHTANERRLGEIIGKNIAGKLHTGRSRNE
;
A
#
# COMPACT_ATOMS: atom_id res chain seq x y z
N MET A 1 -9.13 0.35 -36.29
CA MET A 1 -8.40 -0.86 -36.70
C MET A 1 -7.62 -1.31 -35.49
N ALA A 2 -8.10 -2.35 -34.80
CA ALA A 2 -7.38 -2.96 -33.70
C ALA A 2 -6.14 -3.66 -34.31
N SER A 3 -4.96 -3.37 -33.79
CA SER A 3 -3.73 -4.04 -34.22
C SER A 3 -3.75 -5.48 -33.72
N ASP A 4 -3.97 -6.41 -34.65
CA ASP A 4 -3.85 -7.87 -34.50
C ASP A 4 -2.39 -8.32 -34.33
N SER A 5 -1.71 -7.87 -33.28
CA SER A 5 -0.47 -8.52 -32.86
C SER A 5 -0.80 -9.53 -31.76
N LYS A 6 -0.81 -10.82 -32.12
CA LYS A 6 -0.80 -11.91 -31.14
C LYS A 6 0.32 -11.65 -30.12
N PRO A 7 0.07 -11.76 -28.80
CA PRO A 7 1.15 -11.77 -27.84
C PRO A 7 1.96 -13.06 -28.07
N GLU A 8 3.17 -12.90 -28.60
CA GLU A 8 4.13 -13.99 -28.70
C GLU A 8 4.65 -14.31 -27.30
N GLY A 9 4.34 -15.53 -26.85
CA GLY A 9 5.00 -16.13 -25.70
C GLY A 9 4.42 -15.71 -24.35
N SER A 10 4.27 -16.70 -23.49
CA SER A 10 4.01 -16.58 -22.05
C SER A 10 5.05 -15.68 -21.38
N MET A 11 4.88 -14.36 -21.42
CA MET A 11 5.81 -13.42 -20.80
C MET A 11 5.45 -13.22 -19.32
N LEU A 12 6.09 -14.01 -18.46
CA LEU A 12 6.26 -13.74 -17.03
C LEU A 12 7.45 -12.80 -16.74
N TRP A 13 8.09 -12.24 -17.78
CA TRP A 13 9.36 -11.51 -17.71
C TRP A 13 9.29 -10.08 -18.29
N GLY A 14 8.08 -9.55 -18.52
CA GLY A 14 7.84 -8.16 -18.95
C GLY A 14 6.92 -7.42 -17.97
N GLY A 15 6.85 -6.09 -18.06
CA GLY A 15 5.89 -5.29 -17.29
C GLY A 15 4.44 -5.66 -17.65
N LEU A 16 3.50 -5.38 -16.74
CA LEU A 16 2.07 -5.60 -16.98
C LEU A 16 1.59 -4.76 -18.18
N ASP A 17 0.70 -5.35 -18.99
CA ASP A 17 0.00 -4.61 -20.05
C ASP A 17 -0.76 -3.42 -19.41
N PRO A 18 -0.69 -2.20 -19.98
CA PRO A 18 -1.39 -1.04 -19.43
C PRO A 18 -2.90 -1.24 -19.23
N LEU A 19 -3.54 -2.06 -20.08
CA LEU A 19 -4.94 -2.44 -19.92
C LEU A 19 -5.14 -3.32 -18.68
N MET A 20 -4.21 -4.23 -18.41
CA MET A 20 -4.25 -5.09 -17.22
C MET A 20 -3.99 -4.29 -15.94
N VAL A 21 -3.09 -3.30 -15.96
CA VAL A 21 -2.88 -2.39 -14.82
C VAL A 21 -4.20 -1.69 -14.48
N LYS A 22 -4.83 -1.03 -15.45
CA LYS A 22 -6.09 -0.31 -15.25
C LYS A 22 -7.23 -1.24 -14.82
N TYR A 23 -7.25 -2.47 -15.30
CA TYR A 23 -8.27 -3.46 -14.93
C TYR A 23 -8.14 -3.93 -13.48
N ASN A 24 -6.91 -4.02 -12.95
CA ASN A 24 -6.65 -4.48 -11.59
C ASN A 24 -6.72 -3.38 -10.53
N GLU A 25 -6.60 -2.11 -10.90
CA GLU A 25 -6.67 -0.99 -9.96
C GLU A 25 -8.03 -0.90 -9.24
N SER A 26 -8.03 -1.16 -7.94
CA SER A 26 -9.20 -1.00 -7.07
C SER A 26 -9.23 0.33 -6.32
N ILE A 27 -8.12 1.08 -6.30
CA ILE A 27 -7.96 2.33 -5.53
C ILE A 27 -9.11 3.33 -5.72
N PHE A 28 -9.69 3.40 -6.92
CA PHE A 28 -10.73 4.38 -7.24
C PHE A 28 -12.06 4.12 -6.53
N PHE A 29 -12.28 2.90 -6.03
CA PHE A 29 -13.47 2.56 -5.24
C PHE A 29 -13.13 2.12 -3.81
N ASP A 30 -12.00 1.45 -3.58
CA ASP A 30 -11.64 0.94 -2.24
C ASP A 30 -11.05 2.01 -1.31
N ARG A 31 -10.64 3.18 -1.83
CA ARG A 31 -10.08 4.28 -1.03
C ARG A 31 -10.96 4.72 0.13
N VAL A 32 -12.26 4.47 0.05
CA VAL A 32 -13.21 4.73 1.15
C VAL A 32 -12.86 3.97 2.43
N LEU A 33 -12.04 2.92 2.33
CA LEU A 33 -11.56 2.07 3.42
C LEU A 33 -10.23 2.56 4.03
N TYR A 34 -9.71 3.73 3.65
CA TYR A 34 -8.41 4.23 4.12
C TYR A 34 -8.27 4.17 5.65
N LYS A 35 -9.33 4.54 6.36
CA LYS A 35 -9.33 4.60 7.82
C LYS A 35 -9.25 3.21 8.44
N GLN A 36 -9.97 2.25 7.87
CA GLN A 36 -9.99 0.87 8.32
C GLN A 36 -8.63 0.21 8.09
N ASP A 37 -8.04 0.40 6.91
CA ASP A 37 -6.71 -0.13 6.61
C ASP A 37 -5.63 0.48 7.54
N ILE A 38 -5.67 1.79 7.77
CA ILE A 38 -4.73 2.47 8.68
C ILE A 38 -4.86 1.94 10.11
N LEU A 39 -6.07 1.84 10.64
CA LEU A 39 -6.29 1.35 12.00
C LEU A 39 -5.89 -0.12 12.16
N GLY A 40 -6.19 -0.95 11.15
CA GLY A 40 -5.74 -2.34 11.08
C GLY A 40 -4.22 -2.44 11.05
N SER A 41 -3.56 -1.60 10.24
CA SER A 41 -2.10 -1.51 10.15
C SER A 41 -1.46 -1.12 11.48
N ILE A 42 -2.01 -0.13 12.20
CA ILE A 42 -1.54 0.26 13.54
C ILE A 42 -1.70 -0.89 14.53
N ALA A 43 -2.83 -1.61 14.49
CA ALA A 43 -3.07 -2.75 15.37
C ALA A 43 -2.09 -3.89 15.10
N PHE A 44 -1.82 -4.19 13.83
CA PHE A 44 -0.86 -5.21 13.42
C PHE A 44 0.58 -4.83 13.79
N ALA A 45 1.00 -3.59 13.54
CA ALA A 45 2.30 -3.07 13.96
C ALA A 45 2.48 -3.19 15.49
N ARG A 46 1.43 -2.91 16.27
CA ARG A 46 1.45 -3.08 17.73
C ARG A 46 1.65 -4.54 18.13
N ALA A 47 1.03 -5.49 17.43
CA ALA A 47 1.23 -6.92 17.68
C ALA A 47 2.68 -7.33 17.37
N ASN A 48 3.23 -6.86 16.24
CA ASN A 48 4.62 -7.12 15.87
C ASN A 48 5.64 -6.54 16.87
N ALA A 49 5.37 -5.36 17.43
CA ALA A 49 6.19 -4.79 18.49
C ALA A 49 6.20 -5.65 19.76
N LYS A 50 5.02 -6.14 20.16
CA LYS A 50 4.89 -7.05 21.31
C LYS A 50 5.61 -8.39 21.10
N SER A 51 5.63 -8.89 19.88
CA SER A 51 6.33 -10.12 19.49
C SER A 51 7.83 -9.94 19.24
N GLY A 52 8.35 -8.70 19.33
CA GLY A 52 9.77 -8.41 19.12
C GLY A 52 10.22 -8.40 17.65
N ILE A 53 9.28 -8.39 16.70
CA ILE A 53 9.58 -8.32 15.25
C ILE A 53 10.05 -6.91 14.86
N ILE A 54 9.49 -5.89 15.51
CA ILE A 54 9.91 -4.49 15.40
C ILE A 54 10.18 -3.92 16.79
N THR A 55 11.02 -2.91 16.88
CA THR A 55 11.25 -2.22 18.17
C THR A 55 10.08 -1.32 18.54
N GLN A 56 9.98 -0.92 19.82
CA GLN A 56 8.97 0.05 20.25
C GLN A 56 9.15 1.41 19.54
N GLU A 57 10.39 1.82 19.26
CA GLU A 57 10.68 3.05 18.52
C GLU A 57 10.19 2.96 17.07
N GLU A 58 10.41 1.82 16.42
CA GLU A 58 9.90 1.57 15.06
C GLU A 58 8.37 1.56 15.02
N PHE A 59 7.74 0.97 16.03
CA PHE A 59 6.28 1.01 16.15
C PHE A 59 5.74 2.43 16.30
N GLU A 60 6.32 3.27 17.16
CA GLU A 60 5.85 4.65 17.30
C GLU A 60 6.01 5.44 16.00
N LYS A 61 7.12 5.26 15.27
CA LYS A 61 7.30 5.87 13.93
C LYS A 61 6.22 5.41 12.96
N ILE A 62 5.93 4.11 12.90
CA ILE A 62 4.86 3.56 12.05
C ILE A 62 3.50 4.16 12.44
N ARG A 63 3.19 4.19 13.74
CA ARG A 63 1.91 4.73 14.24
C ARG A 63 1.76 6.20 13.88
N GLU A 64 2.77 7.02 14.13
CA GLU A 64 2.73 8.45 13.87
C GLU A 64 2.65 8.73 12.37
N GLY A 65 3.45 8.03 11.55
CA GLY A 65 3.39 8.15 10.09
C GLY A 65 2.02 7.76 9.54
N LEU A 66 1.42 6.66 10.02
CA LEU A 66 0.07 6.25 9.59
C LEU A 66 -1.01 7.25 10.00
N LEU A 67 -0.89 7.90 11.17
CA LEU A 67 -1.81 8.97 11.56
C LEU A 67 -1.63 10.24 10.72
N GLU A 68 -0.43 10.51 10.22
CA GLU A 68 -0.18 11.57 9.23
C GLU A 68 -0.83 11.23 7.89
N VAL A 69 -0.66 10.00 7.39
CA VAL A 69 -1.37 9.51 6.18
C VAL A 69 -2.89 9.63 6.35
N GLN A 70 -3.42 9.28 7.51
CA GLN A 70 -4.86 9.41 7.79
C GLN A 70 -5.33 10.86 7.66
N LYS A 71 -4.56 11.82 8.20
CA LYS A 71 -4.90 13.24 8.09
C LYS A 71 -4.91 13.68 6.64
N GLU A 72 -3.95 13.23 5.82
CA GLU A 72 -3.94 13.56 4.40
C GLU A 72 -5.18 13.09 3.65
N TRP A 73 -5.69 11.90 3.99
CA TRP A 73 -6.98 11.42 3.47
C TRP A 73 -8.17 12.24 3.99
N GLU A 74 -8.18 12.60 5.27
CA GLU A 74 -9.27 13.36 5.89
C GLU A 74 -9.34 14.81 5.37
N THR A 75 -8.22 15.39 4.93
CA THR A 75 -8.13 16.75 4.40
C THR A 75 -8.09 16.83 2.88
N ASP A 76 -8.37 15.71 2.17
CA ASP A 76 -8.30 15.61 0.71
C ASP A 76 -6.95 16.04 0.11
N SER A 77 -5.85 15.94 0.87
CA SER A 77 -4.50 16.29 0.41
C SER A 77 -3.67 15.09 -0.02
N PHE A 78 -4.13 13.87 0.27
CA PHE A 78 -3.50 12.65 -0.22
C PHE A 78 -3.56 12.60 -1.76
N THR A 79 -2.43 12.38 -2.41
CA THR A 79 -2.35 12.25 -3.87
C THR A 79 -2.22 10.79 -4.27
N ILE A 80 -3.25 10.27 -4.96
CA ILE A 80 -3.24 8.94 -5.57
C ILE A 80 -2.35 8.97 -6.82
N ILE A 81 -1.44 8.01 -6.94
CA ILE A 81 -0.54 7.85 -8.09
C ILE A 81 -1.02 6.67 -8.95
N SER A 82 -1.66 6.96 -10.08
CA SER A 82 -2.10 5.93 -11.03
C SER A 82 -0.93 5.08 -11.54
N GLY A 83 -1.14 3.77 -11.64
CA GLY A 83 -0.16 2.75 -12.00
C GLY A 83 0.79 2.35 -10.87
N VAL A 84 0.71 3.01 -9.71
CA VAL A 84 1.55 2.73 -8.53
C VAL A 84 0.68 2.33 -7.35
N ASP A 85 -0.38 3.09 -7.09
CA ASP A 85 -1.38 2.82 -6.06
C ASP A 85 -2.46 1.89 -6.65
N GLU A 86 -2.18 0.58 -6.64
CA GLU A 86 -3.09 -0.46 -7.12
C GLU A 86 -4.40 -0.46 -6.31
N ASP A 87 -4.27 -0.41 -4.99
CA ASP A 87 -5.33 -0.54 -3.99
C ASP A 87 -5.04 0.36 -2.78
N ILE A 88 -5.99 0.45 -1.84
CA ILE A 88 -5.80 1.28 -0.64
C ILE A 88 -4.59 0.88 0.21
N HIS A 89 -4.22 -0.41 0.23
CA HIS A 89 -3.07 -0.90 1.00
C HIS A 89 -1.77 -0.34 0.42
N THR A 90 -1.56 -0.51 -0.88
CA THR A 90 -0.38 0.05 -1.58
C THR A 90 -0.27 1.55 -1.44
N ALA A 91 -1.38 2.27 -1.53
CA ALA A 91 -1.41 3.72 -1.38
C ALA A 91 -0.91 4.16 0.01
N ASN A 92 -1.46 3.57 1.06
CA ASN A 92 -1.08 3.89 2.44
C ASN A 92 0.36 3.49 2.74
N GLU A 93 0.80 2.32 2.28
CA GLU A 93 2.16 1.81 2.50
C GLU A 93 3.22 2.63 1.76
N ARG A 94 2.94 3.01 0.50
CA ARG A 94 3.80 3.91 -0.26
C ARG A 94 3.96 5.22 0.50
N ARG A 95 2.85 5.85 0.88
CA ARG A 95 2.88 7.14 1.57
C ARG A 95 3.58 7.05 2.92
N LEU A 96 3.33 5.99 3.68
CA LEU A 96 4.06 5.72 4.92
C LEU A 96 5.58 5.64 4.66
N GLY A 97 5.99 4.91 3.62
CA GLY A 97 7.39 4.79 3.22
C GLY A 97 8.04 6.12 2.83
N GLU A 98 7.28 7.06 2.28
CA GLU A 98 7.73 8.44 1.99
C GLU A 98 7.92 9.27 3.26
N ILE A 99 7.07 9.08 4.28
CA ILE A 99 7.10 9.83 5.53
C ILE A 99 8.23 9.34 6.46
N ILE A 100 8.32 8.01 6.68
CA ILE A 100 9.22 7.43 7.71
C ILE A 100 10.41 6.67 7.14
N GLY A 101 10.51 6.59 5.81
CA GLY A 101 11.53 5.82 5.11
C GLY A 101 11.17 4.35 4.90
N LYS A 102 11.54 3.83 3.72
CA LYS A 102 11.18 2.47 3.24
C LYS A 102 11.64 1.34 4.17
N ASN A 103 12.78 1.50 4.86
CA ASN A 103 13.33 0.45 5.70
C ASN A 103 12.45 0.14 6.92
N ILE A 104 11.84 1.16 7.54
CA ILE A 104 10.96 0.99 8.69
C ILE A 104 9.55 0.63 8.20
N ALA A 105 9.03 1.36 7.21
CA ALA A 105 7.70 1.11 6.65
C ALA A 105 7.56 -0.33 6.12
N GLY A 106 8.57 -0.85 5.42
CA GLY A 106 8.55 -2.20 4.87
C GLY A 106 8.44 -3.32 5.92
N LYS A 107 8.80 -3.06 7.18
CA LYS A 107 8.65 -4.05 8.26
C LYS A 107 7.19 -4.32 8.62
N LEU A 108 6.28 -3.38 8.34
CA LEU A 108 4.85 -3.50 8.60
C LEU A 108 4.21 -4.73 7.96
N HIS A 109 4.75 -5.17 6.81
CA HIS A 109 4.28 -6.34 6.07
C HIS A 109 4.67 -7.69 6.65
N THR A 110 5.57 -7.70 7.65
CA THR A 110 6.11 -8.95 8.18
C THR A 110 5.01 -9.75 8.86
N GLY A 111 4.63 -10.88 8.26
CA GLY A 111 3.59 -11.77 8.78
C GLY A 111 2.16 -11.35 8.45
N ARG A 112 1.95 -10.43 7.49
CA ARG A 112 0.63 -9.97 7.05
C ARG A 112 0.37 -10.35 5.59
N SER A 113 -0.87 -10.71 5.28
CA SER A 113 -1.38 -10.86 3.92
C SER A 113 -2.54 -9.89 3.67
N ARG A 114 -2.76 -9.47 2.42
CA ARG A 114 -3.97 -8.71 2.04
C ARG A 114 -5.26 -9.54 2.15
N ASN A 115 -5.14 -10.86 2.27
CA ASN A 115 -6.30 -11.76 2.42
C ASN A 115 -6.90 -11.77 3.83
N GLU A 116 -6.16 -11.26 4.83
CA GLU A 116 -6.56 -11.22 6.25
C GLU A 116 -7.35 -9.95 6.58
#